data_AF-A0A9D0Z1H5-F1
#
_entry.id   AF-A0A9D0Z1H5-F1
#
_cell.length_a   1.000
_cell.length_b   1.000
_cell.length_c   1.000
_cell.angle_alpha   90.00
_cell.angle_beta   90.00
_cell.angle_gamma   90.00
#
_symmetry.space_group_name_H-M   'P 1'
#
loop_
_entity.id
_entity.type
_entity.pdbx_description
1 polymer ?
#
loop_
_entity_poly.entity_id
_entity_poly.type
_entity_poly.pdbx_seq_one_letter_code
_entity_poly.pdbx_strand_id
1 'polypeptide(L)'
;MKKLIVAMLCLTLLLAGCGADPQPAETTTKPSTQTEATTEAPTETTTEAPTEATTEANSLKAQAESCIGKTVEELIALIGEPQSSDYAPSCLNPGVGEDGNLYYEGFTVYTYKADGVEEVVDVE
;
A
#
# COMPACT_ATOMS: atom_id res chain seq x y z
N MET A 1 35.69 25.17 15.70
CA MET A 1 36.05 26.59 15.84
C MET A 1 35.50 27.35 14.64
N LYS A 2 34.53 28.26 14.90
CA LYS A 2 34.17 29.50 14.19
C LYS A 2 34.68 29.61 12.73
N LYS A 3 33.82 29.84 11.74
CA LYS A 3 33.24 31.17 11.47
C LYS A 3 31.93 31.08 10.67
N LEU A 4 30.89 31.67 11.25
CA LEU A 4 29.68 32.15 10.60
C LEU A 4 30.05 33.34 9.71
N ILE A 5 29.58 33.36 8.45
CA ILE A 5 29.57 34.57 7.61
C ILE A 5 28.12 34.97 7.42
N VAL A 6 27.80 36.10 8.05
CA VAL A 6 26.58 36.88 7.98
C VAL A 6 26.74 37.93 6.87
N ALA A 7 25.74 38.05 6.00
CA ALA A 7 25.36 39.28 5.28
C ALA A 7 23.99 39.00 4.65
N MET A 8 22.86 39.23 5.33
CA MET A 8 22.26 40.53 5.64
C MET A 8 22.22 41.48 4.43
N LEU A 9 21.11 41.45 3.69
CA LEU A 9 20.51 42.68 3.18
C LEU A 9 18.99 42.52 3.05
N CYS A 10 18.29 43.18 3.97
CA CYS A 10 16.86 43.45 3.93
C CYS A 10 16.49 44.23 2.66
N LEU A 11 15.34 43.94 2.05
CA LEU A 11 14.31 44.98 1.91
C LEU A 11 12.92 44.36 1.73
N THR A 12 12.03 44.92 2.52
CA THR A 12 10.69 44.51 2.92
C THR A 12 9.58 45.06 2.02
N LEU A 13 8.38 44.53 2.26
CA LEU A 13 7.03 45.04 1.98
C LEU A 13 6.40 44.70 0.62
N LEU A 14 5.29 43.95 0.68
CA LEU A 14 3.96 44.56 0.66
C LEU A 14 2.91 43.60 1.26
N LEU A 15 2.07 44.18 2.10
CA LEU A 15 0.98 43.55 2.85
C LEU A 15 -0.29 43.42 1.98
N ALA A 16 -1.15 42.51 2.45
CA ALA A 16 -2.61 42.55 2.41
C ALA A 16 -3.33 42.16 1.10
N GLY A 17 -3.96 40.98 1.18
CA GLY A 17 -5.10 40.59 0.34
C GLY A 17 -5.83 39.42 1.00
N CYS A 18 -6.75 39.74 1.91
CA CYS A 18 -7.74 38.80 2.45
C CYS A 18 -8.94 38.82 1.48
N GLY A 19 -9.42 37.65 1.05
CA GLY A 19 -10.56 37.58 0.13
C GLY A 19 -11.05 36.16 -0.15
N ALA A 20 -12.09 35.79 0.59
CA ALA A 20 -13.20 34.89 0.25
C ALA A 20 -12.95 33.39 0.01
N ASP A 21 -13.65 32.64 0.87
CA ASP A 21 -14.05 31.22 0.86
C ASP A 21 -14.69 30.70 -0.46
N PRO A 22 -14.84 29.36 -0.59
CA PRO A 22 -14.94 28.64 -1.85
C PRO A 22 -16.38 28.53 -2.37
N GLN A 23 -16.53 28.34 -3.68
CA GLN A 23 -17.73 27.73 -4.25
C GLN A 23 -17.32 26.73 -5.35
N PRO A 24 -17.61 25.43 -5.16
CA PRO A 24 -17.46 24.43 -6.21
C PRO A 24 -18.48 24.70 -7.32
N ALA A 25 -18.00 24.79 -8.57
CA ALA A 25 -18.88 24.73 -9.73
C ALA A 25 -19.34 23.27 -9.91
N GLU A 26 -20.53 22.96 -9.41
CA GLU A 26 -21.25 21.75 -9.79
C GLU A 26 -21.51 21.79 -11.30
N THR A 27 -20.88 20.87 -12.03
CA THR A 27 -21.22 20.60 -13.42
C THR A 27 -21.90 19.24 -13.48
N THR A 28 -23.22 19.29 -13.56
CA THR A 28 -24.10 18.20 -13.99
C THR A 28 -23.67 17.70 -15.37
N THR A 29 -23.52 16.38 -15.55
CA THR A 29 -23.96 15.65 -16.76
C THR A 29 -24.09 14.15 -16.48
N LYS A 30 -25.35 13.71 -16.50
CA LYS A 30 -25.98 12.43 -16.89
C LYS A 30 -25.17 11.10 -17.01
N PRO A 31 -25.85 9.96 -16.77
CA PRO A 31 -25.29 8.62 -16.77
C PRO A 31 -25.12 8.07 -18.18
N SER A 32 -24.01 7.37 -18.43
CA SER A 32 -23.86 6.47 -19.57
C SER A 32 -23.92 5.04 -19.08
N THR A 33 -25.09 4.45 -19.26
CA THR A 33 -25.31 3.01 -19.26
C THR A 33 -24.47 2.40 -20.38
N GLN A 34 -23.55 1.51 -20.07
CA GLN A 34 -23.10 0.50 -21.03
C GLN A 34 -23.01 -0.85 -20.33
N THR A 35 -24.11 -1.58 -20.49
CA THR A 35 -24.21 -3.02 -20.36
C THR A 35 -23.39 -3.64 -21.49
N GLU A 36 -22.31 -4.32 -21.17
CA GLU A 36 -21.76 -5.37 -22.03
C GLU A 36 -21.74 -6.66 -21.21
N ALA A 37 -22.77 -7.46 -21.44
CA ALA A 37 -22.83 -8.85 -21.03
C ALA A 37 -22.02 -9.65 -22.05
N THR A 38 -20.84 -10.09 -21.65
CA THR A 38 -20.11 -11.16 -22.36
C THR A 38 -20.36 -12.46 -21.59
N THR A 39 -21.40 -13.16 -22.03
CA THR A 39 -21.60 -14.58 -21.77
C THR A 39 -20.65 -15.35 -22.68
N GLU A 40 -19.58 -15.90 -22.13
CA GLU A 40 -18.89 -17.05 -22.73
C GLU A 40 -18.88 -18.23 -21.76
N ALA A 41 -18.95 -19.41 -22.35
CA ALA A 41 -19.48 -20.66 -21.82
C ALA A 41 -18.76 -21.22 -20.57
N PRO A 42 -19.46 -22.02 -19.74
CA PRO A 42 -18.81 -22.77 -18.69
C PRO A 42 -17.94 -23.85 -19.33
N THR A 43 -16.64 -23.60 -19.32
CA THR A 43 -15.61 -24.61 -19.60
C THR A 43 -15.61 -25.56 -18.42
N GLU A 44 -16.03 -26.81 -18.64
CA GLU A 44 -15.92 -27.88 -17.65
C GLU A 44 -14.46 -27.99 -17.18
N THR A 45 -14.19 -27.51 -15.97
CA THR A 45 -12.88 -27.62 -15.32
C THR A 45 -13.07 -28.08 -13.87
N THR A 46 -12.83 -29.38 -13.70
CA THR A 46 -12.19 -30.03 -12.56
C THR A 46 -12.69 -29.69 -11.15
N THR A 47 -13.54 -30.58 -10.64
CA THR A 47 -13.99 -30.69 -9.24
C THR A 47 -12.88 -31.19 -8.28
N GLU A 48 -11.70 -30.54 -8.27
CA GLU A 48 -10.66 -30.71 -7.22
C GLU A 48 -10.12 -29.37 -6.65
N ALA A 49 -10.48 -28.24 -7.26
CA ALA A 49 -9.92 -26.91 -6.99
C ALA A 49 -10.00 -26.37 -5.53
N PRO A 50 -11.05 -26.61 -4.73
CA PRO A 50 -11.15 -25.96 -3.42
C PRO A 50 -10.14 -26.50 -2.39
N THR A 51 -9.83 -27.80 -2.44
CA THR A 51 -9.02 -28.48 -1.41
C THR A 51 -7.53 -28.24 -1.62
N GLU A 52 -7.06 -28.25 -2.86
CA GLU A 52 -5.64 -28.04 -3.17
C GLU A 52 -5.22 -26.58 -2.93
N ALA A 53 -6.01 -25.61 -3.40
CA ALA A 53 -5.74 -24.19 -3.16
C ALA A 53 -5.68 -23.84 -1.66
N THR A 54 -6.60 -24.40 -0.87
CA THR A 54 -6.59 -24.21 0.59
C THR A 54 -5.34 -24.82 1.24
N THR A 55 -4.87 -25.97 0.73
CA THR A 55 -3.67 -26.63 1.28
C THR A 55 -2.41 -25.83 0.96
N GLU A 56 -2.30 -25.30 -0.26
CA GLU A 56 -1.19 -24.45 -0.67
C GLU A 56 -1.15 -23.14 0.12
N ALA A 57 -2.29 -22.44 0.24
CA ALA A 57 -2.39 -21.22 1.02
C ALA A 57 -1.94 -21.40 2.47
N ASN A 58 -2.35 -22.49 3.14
CA ASN A 58 -1.90 -22.80 4.50
C ASN A 58 -0.39 -23.07 4.58
N SER A 59 0.18 -23.74 3.57
CA SER A 59 1.63 -24.01 3.50
C SER A 59 2.44 -22.73 3.30
N LEU A 60 1.98 -21.83 2.43
CA LEU A 60 2.63 -20.53 2.19
C LEU A 60 2.51 -19.63 3.43
N LYS A 61 1.36 -19.61 4.10
CA LYS A 61 1.18 -18.86 5.35
C LYS A 61 2.18 -19.31 6.42
N ALA A 62 2.32 -20.61 6.66
CA ALA A 62 3.27 -21.13 7.65
C ALA A 62 4.74 -20.77 7.30
N GLN A 63 5.07 -20.70 6.01
CA GLN A 63 6.38 -20.22 5.56
C GLN A 63 6.55 -18.72 5.80
N ALA A 64 5.51 -17.91 5.53
CA ALA A 64 5.50 -16.47 5.80
C ALA A 64 5.69 -16.16 7.29
N GLU A 65 5.06 -16.93 8.19
CA GLU A 65 5.22 -16.80 9.64
C GLU A 65 6.70 -16.96 10.07
N SER A 66 7.47 -17.81 9.36
CA SER A 66 8.91 -17.97 9.60
C SER A 66 9.76 -16.77 9.17
N CYS A 67 9.15 -15.80 8.48
CA CYS A 67 9.78 -14.56 8.03
C CYS A 67 9.49 -13.37 8.94
N ILE A 68 8.73 -13.51 10.03
CA ILE A 68 8.55 -12.41 10.99
C ILE A 68 9.92 -11.93 11.51
N GLY A 69 10.16 -10.62 11.39
CA GLY A 69 11.43 -9.95 11.69
C GLY A 69 12.51 -10.07 10.60
N LYS A 70 12.18 -10.65 9.44
CA LYS A 70 13.04 -10.66 8.24
C LYS A 70 12.57 -9.62 7.22
N THR A 71 13.39 -9.41 6.20
CA THR A 71 13.07 -8.49 5.11
C THR A 71 11.95 -9.01 4.22
N VAL A 72 11.20 -8.10 3.59
CA VAL A 72 10.20 -8.46 2.58
C VAL A 72 10.85 -9.12 1.36
N GLU A 73 12.10 -8.77 1.02
CA GLU A 73 12.85 -9.45 -0.04
C GLU A 73 13.07 -10.93 0.27
N GLU A 74 13.37 -11.29 1.52
CA GLU A 74 13.50 -12.69 1.95
C GLU A 74 12.16 -13.43 1.93
N LEU A 75 11.06 -12.75 2.30
CA LEU A 75 9.71 -13.30 2.17
C LEU A 75 9.38 -13.61 0.71
N ILE A 76 9.56 -12.64 -0.19
CA ILE A 76 9.26 -12.80 -1.62
C ILE A 76 10.13 -13.88 -2.26
N ALA A 77 11.40 -13.97 -1.87
CA ALA A 77 12.29 -15.04 -2.32
C ALA A 77 11.81 -16.44 -1.86
N LEU A 78 11.13 -16.53 -0.71
CA LEU A 78 10.66 -17.79 -0.14
C LEU A 78 9.29 -18.21 -0.69
N ILE A 79 8.32 -17.30 -0.78
CA ILE A 79 6.91 -17.63 -1.08
C ILE A 79 6.36 -16.95 -2.34
N GLY A 80 7.16 -16.15 -3.04
CA GLY A 80 6.74 -15.41 -4.24
C GLY A 80 6.18 -14.02 -3.94
N GLU A 81 5.78 -13.29 -4.99
CA GLU A 81 5.19 -11.95 -4.86
C GLU A 81 3.73 -12.01 -4.36
N PRO A 82 3.27 -11.00 -3.61
CA PRO A 82 1.86 -10.88 -3.24
C PRO A 82 0.98 -10.59 -4.46
N GLN A 83 -0.31 -10.87 -4.35
CA GLN A 83 -1.31 -10.55 -5.38
C GLN A 83 -1.53 -9.03 -5.51
N SER A 84 -1.46 -8.33 -4.38
CA SER A 84 -1.55 -6.88 -4.30
C SER A 84 -0.95 -6.38 -2.98
N SER A 85 -0.80 -5.07 -2.85
CA SER A 85 -0.31 -4.44 -1.62
C SER A 85 -0.90 -3.05 -1.40
N ASP A 86 -1.12 -2.68 -0.14
CA ASP A 86 -1.48 -1.33 0.28
C ASP A 86 -0.45 -0.79 1.28
N TYR A 87 -0.24 0.53 1.30
CA TYR A 87 0.66 1.19 2.22
C TYR A 87 0.01 2.45 2.79
N ALA A 88 0.27 2.74 4.07
CA ALA A 88 -0.19 3.93 4.75
C ALA A 88 0.88 4.46 5.72
N PRO A 89 0.88 5.77 6.06
CA PRO A 89 1.73 6.29 7.11
C PRO A 89 1.54 5.51 8.42
N SER A 90 2.64 5.13 9.06
CA SER A 90 2.58 4.26 10.22
C SER A 90 1.79 4.89 11.37
N CYS A 91 0.86 4.13 11.95
CA CYS A 91 0.10 4.57 13.11
C CYS A 91 0.93 4.52 14.40
N LEU A 92 1.84 3.54 14.50
CA LEU A 92 2.73 3.38 15.65
C LEU A 92 3.93 4.32 15.59
N ASN A 93 4.41 4.64 14.38
CA ASN A 93 5.57 5.50 14.15
C ASN A 93 5.26 6.64 13.15
N PRO A 94 4.40 7.62 13.51
CA PRO A 94 3.95 8.65 12.57
C PRO A 94 5.11 9.50 12.03
N GLY A 95 5.15 9.66 10.71
CA GLY A 95 6.13 10.51 10.02
C GLY A 95 7.55 9.93 9.90
N VAL A 96 7.75 8.68 10.34
CA VAL A 96 9.03 7.95 10.20
C VAL A 96 8.93 6.86 9.15
N GLY A 97 7.89 6.03 9.24
CA GLY A 97 7.72 4.88 8.37
C GLY A 97 6.30 4.72 7.85
N GLU A 98 6.14 3.69 7.02
CA GLU A 98 4.87 3.27 6.42
C GLU A 98 4.54 1.85 6.92
N ASP A 99 3.28 1.62 7.28
CA ASP A 99 2.76 0.28 7.52
C ASP A 99 2.27 -0.27 6.17
N GLY A 100 2.67 -1.50 5.84
CA GLY A 100 2.31 -2.18 4.61
C GLY A 100 1.43 -3.40 4.86
N ASN A 101 0.53 -3.66 3.91
CA ASN A 101 -0.30 -4.85 3.86
C ASN A 101 -0.02 -5.56 2.54
N LEU A 102 0.55 -6.76 2.58
CA LEU A 102 0.79 -7.60 1.41
C LEU A 102 -0.24 -8.72 1.35
N TYR A 103 -1.06 -8.75 0.31
CA TYR A 103 -2.17 -9.70 0.19
C TYR A 103 -1.74 -10.92 -0.61
N TYR A 104 -1.70 -12.08 0.05
CA TYR A 104 -1.52 -13.37 -0.59
C TYR A 104 -2.86 -14.09 -0.67
N GLU A 105 -2.91 -15.20 -1.39
CA GLU A 105 -4.09 -16.04 -1.41
C GLU A 105 -4.31 -16.67 -0.03
N GLY A 106 -5.38 -16.26 0.67
CA GLY A 106 -5.80 -16.85 1.94
C GLY A 106 -5.10 -16.33 3.20
N PHE A 107 -4.19 -15.36 3.09
CA PHE A 107 -3.56 -14.69 4.24
C PHE A 107 -3.01 -13.30 3.88
N THR A 108 -2.78 -12.47 4.89
CA THR A 108 -2.15 -11.14 4.74
C THR A 108 -0.86 -11.07 5.54
N VAL A 109 0.17 -10.48 4.96
CA VAL A 109 1.43 -10.17 5.66
C VAL A 109 1.45 -8.68 5.97
N TYR A 110 1.65 -8.34 7.24
CA TYR A 110 1.83 -6.97 7.70
C TYR A 110 3.30 -6.64 7.76
N THR A 111 3.67 -5.47 7.25
CA THR A 111 5.05 -5.03 7.15
C THR A 111 5.23 -3.64 7.72
N TYR A 112 6.47 -3.30 8.07
CA TYR A 112 6.86 -1.94 8.44
C TYR A 112 8.06 -1.52 7.61
N LYS A 113 7.93 -0.37 6.94
CA LYS A 113 8.95 0.21 6.10
C LYS A 113 9.49 1.50 6.70
N ALA A 114 10.79 1.53 6.96
CA ALA A 114 11.50 2.72 7.41
C ALA A 114 12.94 2.74 6.86
N ASP A 115 13.46 3.92 6.59
CA ASP A 115 14.85 4.13 6.13
C ASP A 115 15.24 3.26 4.91
N GLY A 116 14.26 2.95 4.05
CA GLY A 116 14.46 2.15 2.84
C GLY A 116 14.51 0.64 3.05
N VAL A 117 14.27 0.15 4.28
CA VAL A 117 14.15 -1.27 4.61
C VAL A 117 12.71 -1.58 4.97
N GLU A 118 12.20 -2.71 4.51
CA GLU A 118 10.86 -3.20 4.82
C GLU A 118 10.93 -4.59 5.46
N GLU A 119 10.38 -4.72 6.67
CA GLU A 119 10.42 -5.94 7.46
C GLU A 119 9.02 -6.51 7.69
N VAL A 120 8.92 -7.83 7.77
CA VAL A 120 7.69 -8.53 8.13
C VAL A 120 7.44 -8.39 9.62
N VAL A 121 6.27 -7.86 9.98
CA VAL A 121 5.84 -7.63 11.37
C VAL A 121 4.91 -8.72 11.85
N ASP A 122 3.95 -9.13 11.02
CA ASP A 122 2.95 -10.14 11.38
C ASP A 122 2.35 -10.84 10.16
N VAL A 123 1.66 -11.96 10.37
CA VAL A 123 0.97 -12.75 9.33
C VAL A 123 -0.40 -13.23 9.85
N GLU A 124 -1.48 -12.83 9.17
CA GLU A 124 -2.86 -13.21 9.53
C GLU A 124 -3.56 -14.07 8.48
#